data_AF-A0A8T6P8L9-F1
#
_entry.id   AF-A0A8T6P8L9-F1
#
_cell.length_a   1.000
_cell.length_b   1.000
_cell.length_c   1.000
_cell.angle_alpha   90.00
_cell.angle_beta   90.00
_cell.angle_gamma   90.00
#
_symmetry.space_group_name_H-M   'P 1'
#
loop_
_entity.id
_entity.type
_entity.pdbx_description
1 polymer ?
#
loop_
_entity_poly.entity_id
_entity_poly.type
_entity_poly.pdbx_seq_one_letter_code
_entity_poly.pdbx_strand_id
1 'polypeptide(L)'
;MSDELMDNMKMMGLVEAGEEPLETPGTPSFELVLFSVLAFFTSASIMPLAFLYEVGFEISVIGATALAAFASLGVTASIGAWLGQRWSVFLYTGTVAASTAFMLVMGQFNVVLLVITLAIVMLGWSQMRNLG
;
A
#
# COMPACT_ATOMS: atom_id res chain seq x y z
N MET A 1 -32.19 -28.93 21.21
CA MET A 1 -32.48 -28.00 20.11
C MET A 1 -32.98 -28.86 18.97
N SER A 2 -34.25 -28.72 18.56
CA SER A 2 -34.91 -29.67 17.66
C SER A 2 -34.44 -29.50 16.21
N ASP A 3 -34.34 -30.60 15.47
CA ASP A 3 -33.87 -30.62 14.08
C ASP A 3 -34.71 -29.74 13.14
N GLU A 4 -36.00 -29.56 13.43
CA GLU A 4 -36.89 -28.64 12.71
C GLU A 4 -36.48 -27.17 12.83
N LEU A 5 -35.87 -26.77 13.96
CA LEU A 5 -35.39 -25.40 14.15
C LEU A 5 -34.15 -25.15 13.28
N MET A 6 -33.33 -26.19 13.11
CA MET A 6 -32.12 -26.14 12.30
C MET A 6 -32.43 -26.09 10.80
N ASP A 7 -33.46 -26.81 10.36
CA ASP A 7 -33.92 -26.78 8.96
C ASP A 7 -34.59 -25.45 8.60
N ASN A 8 -35.40 -24.89 9.51
CA ASN A 8 -35.96 -23.55 9.31
C ASN A 8 -34.89 -22.45 9.27
N MET A 9 -33.82 -22.57 10.06
CA MET A 9 -32.69 -21.63 10.02
C MET A 9 -31.88 -21.74 8.72
N LYS A 10 -31.71 -22.95 8.17
CA LYS A 10 -31.09 -23.18 6.85
C LYS A 10 -31.94 -22.60 5.72
N MET A 11 -33.26 -22.81 5.75
CA MET A 11 -34.16 -22.31 4.71
C MET A 11 -34.33 -20.77 4.72
N MET A 12 -34.06 -20.10 5.85
CA MET A 12 -34.07 -18.64 5.93
C MET A 12 -32.75 -17.98 5.47
N GLY A 13 -31.78 -18.74 4.95
CA GLY A 13 -30.48 -18.21 4.51
C GLY A 13 -29.62 -17.66 5.65
N LEU A 14 -30.02 -17.88 6.91
CA LEU A 14 -29.32 -17.36 8.10
C LEU A 14 -28.11 -18.22 8.49
N VAL A 15 -27.93 -19.39 7.87
CA VAL A 15 -26.80 -20.30 8.10
C VAL A 15 -25.68 -20.10 7.07
N GLU A 16 -25.92 -19.33 6.00
CA GLU A 16 -24.90 -18.98 4.99
C GLU A 16 -24.15 -17.68 5.28
N ALA A 17 -24.39 -17.02 6.42
CA ALA A 17 -23.48 -15.99 6.93
C ALA A 17 -22.28 -16.63 7.68
N GLY A 18 -21.89 -17.84 7.26
CA GLY A 18 -20.59 -18.40 7.60
C GLY A 18 -19.56 -17.53 6.93
N GLU A 19 -18.87 -16.73 7.75
CA GLU A 19 -17.66 -15.99 7.43
C GLU A 19 -16.91 -16.75 6.33
N GLU A 20 -16.84 -16.15 5.13
CA GLU A 20 -15.96 -16.67 4.09
C GLU A 20 -14.62 -16.94 4.78
N PRO A 21 -14.11 -18.19 4.72
CA PRO A 21 -12.88 -18.51 5.42
C PRO A 21 -11.86 -17.52 4.89
N LEU A 22 -11.37 -16.65 5.77
CA LEU A 22 -10.22 -15.77 5.52
C LEU A 22 -9.19 -16.68 4.88
N GLU A 23 -9.05 -16.59 3.55
CA GLU A 23 -8.09 -17.36 2.80
C GLU A 23 -6.76 -17.08 3.49
N THR A 24 -6.27 -18.06 4.25
CA THR A 24 -4.95 -17.96 4.85
C THR A 24 -4.03 -17.73 3.68
N PRO A 25 -3.33 -16.58 3.59
CA PRO A 25 -2.55 -16.28 2.42
C PRO A 25 -1.56 -17.42 2.28
N GLY A 26 -1.71 -18.20 1.20
CA GLY A 26 -0.67 -19.12 0.79
C GLY A 26 0.64 -18.34 0.78
N THR A 27 1.74 -18.98 1.18
CA THR A 27 3.06 -18.35 1.32
C THR A 27 3.27 -17.28 0.26
N PRO A 28 3.33 -15.98 0.64
CA PRO A 28 3.35 -14.90 -0.33
C PRO A 28 4.54 -15.09 -1.26
N SER A 29 4.35 -14.86 -2.57
CA SER A 29 5.44 -14.99 -3.53
C SER A 29 6.60 -14.09 -3.10
N PHE A 30 7.84 -14.55 -3.33
CA PHE A 30 9.04 -13.78 -2.98
C PHE A 30 8.98 -12.35 -3.56
N GLU A 31 8.40 -12.20 -4.75
CA GLU A 31 8.23 -10.92 -5.44
C GLU A 31 7.22 -10.01 -4.74
N LEU A 32 6.15 -10.57 -4.16
CA LEU A 32 5.18 -9.83 -3.37
C LEU A 32 5.80 -9.31 -2.06
N VAL A 33 6.56 -10.19 -1.40
CA VAL A 33 7.32 -9.84 -0.19
C VAL A 33 8.33 -8.75 -0.53
N LEU A 34 9.09 -8.90 -1.61
CA LEU A 34 10.05 -7.91 -2.06
C LEU A 34 9.39 -6.56 -2.36
N PHE A 35 8.26 -6.55 -3.07
CA PHE A 35 7.48 -5.34 -3.34
C PHE A 35 7.01 -4.67 -2.04
N SER A 36 6.42 -5.44 -1.10
CA SER A 36 5.95 -4.91 0.18
C SER A 36 7.07 -4.29 1.02
N VAL A 37 8.24 -4.94 1.05
CA VAL A 37 9.41 -4.49 1.81
C VAL A 37 9.99 -3.23 1.17
N LEU A 38 10.12 -3.19 -0.16
CA LEU A 38 10.60 -2.01 -0.89
C LEU A 38 9.64 -0.84 -0.75
N ALA A 39 8.33 -1.08 -0.87
CA ALA A 39 7.29 -0.07 -0.67
C ALA A 39 7.33 0.51 0.75
N PHE A 40 7.55 -0.34 1.75
CA PHE A 40 7.68 0.08 3.14
C PHE A 40 8.93 0.94 3.34
N PHE A 41 10.10 0.48 2.88
CA PHE A 41 11.35 1.23 3.03
C PHE A 41 11.33 2.58 2.30
N THR A 42 10.79 2.63 1.08
CA THR A 42 10.62 3.91 0.38
C THR A 42 9.72 4.85 1.16
N SER A 43 8.58 4.36 1.65
CA SER A 43 7.65 5.18 2.44
C SER A 43 8.24 5.65 3.76
N ALA A 44 8.95 4.77 4.48
CA ALA A 44 9.61 5.07 5.74
C ALA A 44 10.76 6.07 5.55
N SER A 45 11.49 6.02 4.43
CA SER A 45 12.59 6.94 4.13
C SER A 45 12.14 8.39 3.88
N ILE A 46 10.87 8.60 3.53
CA ILE A 46 10.30 9.94 3.32
C ILE A 46 10.19 10.71 4.65
N MET A 47 9.95 10.03 5.79
CA MET A 47 9.80 10.70 7.09
C MET A 47 11.09 11.35 7.60
N PRO A 48 12.25 10.67 7.66
CA PRO A 48 13.51 11.31 8.02
C PRO A 48 13.88 12.45 7.09
N LEU A 49 13.53 12.36 5.79
CA LEU A 49 13.75 13.46 4.85
C LEU A 49 12.89 14.67 5.20
N ALA A 50 11.63 14.50 5.58
CA ALA A 50 10.78 15.62 6.01
C ALA A 50 11.39 16.38 7.21
N PHE A 51 11.93 15.66 8.21
CA PHE A 51 12.58 16.27 9.38
C PHE A 51 13.97 16.85 9.09
N LEU A 52 14.79 16.19 8.27
CA LEU A 52 16.13 16.69 7.92
C LEU A 52 16.05 17.93 7.04
N TYR A 53 15.04 18.01 6.17
CA TYR A 53 14.86 19.18 5.31
C TYR A 53 14.31 20.39 6.07
N GLU A 54 13.55 20.24 7.16
CA GLU A 54 13.18 21.38 8.04
C GLU A 54 14.41 22.12 8.59
N VAL A 55 15.57 21.46 8.70
CA VAL A 55 16.81 22.05 9.24
C VAL A 55 17.64 22.76 8.15
N GLY A 56 17.43 22.45 6.87
CA GLY A 56 18.27 22.94 5.76
C GLY A 56 17.55 23.76 4.69
N PHE A 57 16.23 23.62 4.57
CA PHE A 57 15.38 24.35 3.63
C PHE A 57 14.10 24.74 4.37
N GLU A 58 13.56 25.94 4.11
CA GLU A 58 12.26 26.34 4.65
C GLU A 58 11.13 25.49 4.02
N ILE A 59 11.04 24.22 4.39
CA ILE A 59 9.86 23.42 4.08
C ILE A 59 8.72 24.04 4.87
N SER A 60 7.82 24.71 4.16
CA SER A 60 6.59 25.19 4.77
C SER A 60 5.84 24.01 5.41
N VAL A 61 5.12 24.27 6.50
CA VAL A 61 4.29 23.27 7.20
C VAL A 61 3.39 22.46 6.23
N ILE A 62 2.98 23.08 5.12
CA ILE A 62 2.21 22.46 4.04
C ILE A 62 3.01 21.34 3.33
N GLY A 63 4.31 21.53 3.10
CA GLY A 63 5.16 20.51 2.50
C GLY A 63 5.44 19.33 3.43
N ALA A 64 5.69 19.60 4.72
CA ALA A 64 5.90 18.56 5.71
C ALA A 64 4.64 17.69 5.89
N THR A 65 3.46 18.32 5.96
CA THR A 65 2.17 17.62 6.06
C THR A 65 1.84 16.80 4.80
N ALA A 66 2.12 17.32 3.61
CA ALA A 66 1.95 16.57 2.36
C ALA A 66 2.86 15.34 2.29
N LEU A 67 4.15 15.48 2.67
CA LEU A 67 5.10 14.37 2.71
C LEU A 67 4.69 13.29 3.73
N ALA A 68 4.20 13.70 4.90
CA ALA A 68 3.68 12.77 5.90
C ALA A 68 2.44 12.00 5.40
N ALA A 69 1.55 12.67 4.66
CA ALA A 69 0.40 12.03 4.02
C ALA A 69 0.82 11.02 2.94
N PHE A 70 1.83 11.34 2.13
CA PHE A 70 2.37 10.37 1.17
C PHE A 70 3.04 9.18 1.86
N ALA A 71 3.77 9.41 2.95
CA ALA A 71 4.37 8.32 3.71
C ALA A 71 3.31 7.37 4.29
N SER A 72 2.20 7.90 4.84
CA SER A 72 1.12 7.08 5.40
C SER A 72 0.38 6.27 4.33
N LEU A 73 0.14 6.86 3.16
CA LEU A 73 -0.44 6.15 2.01
C LEU A 73 0.51 5.05 1.51
N GLY A 74 1.80 5.30 1.44
CA GLY A 74 2.79 4.31 1.04
C GLY A 74 2.90 3.13 2.04
N VAL A 75 2.81 3.40 3.34
CA VAL A 75 2.71 2.34 4.37
C VAL A 75 1.39 1.56 4.20
N THR A 76 0.28 2.23 3.94
CA THR A 76 -1.02 1.59 3.70
C THR A 76 -0.97 0.68 2.49
N ALA A 77 -0.32 1.11 1.40
CA ALA A 77 -0.09 0.28 0.24
C ALA A 77 0.82 -0.92 0.56
N SER A 78 1.83 -0.75 1.42
CA SER A 78 2.70 -1.86 1.83
C SER A 78 1.93 -2.93 2.61
N ILE A 79 1.01 -2.52 3.48
CA ILE A 79 0.11 -3.44 4.20
C ILE A 79 -0.82 -4.15 3.22
N GLY A 80 -1.44 -3.41 2.29
CA GLY A 80 -2.29 -4.02 1.26
C GLY A 80 -1.52 -5.01 0.38
N ALA A 81 -0.27 -4.71 0.05
CA ALA A 81 0.61 -5.60 -0.70
C ALA A 81 0.92 -6.88 0.07
N TRP A 82 1.19 -6.77 1.37
CA TRP A 82 1.39 -7.91 2.27
C TRP A 82 0.16 -8.83 2.34
N LEU A 83 -1.03 -8.23 2.30
CA LEU A 83 -2.31 -8.94 2.30
C LEU A 83 -2.74 -9.46 0.93
N GLY A 84 -1.88 -9.36 -0.10
CA GLY A 84 -2.21 -9.86 -1.44
C GLY A 84 -3.30 -9.04 -2.14
N GLN A 85 -3.53 -7.79 -1.74
CA GLN A 85 -4.62 -6.98 -2.27
C GLN A 85 -4.22 -6.18 -3.52
N ARG A 86 -5.00 -6.26 -4.61
CA ARG A 86 -4.74 -5.53 -5.88
C ARG A 86 -4.77 -4.02 -5.73
N TRP A 87 -5.62 -3.49 -4.84
CA TRP A 87 -5.74 -2.04 -4.62
C TRP A 87 -4.43 -1.42 -4.13
N SER A 88 -3.56 -2.21 -3.50
CA SER A 88 -2.26 -1.75 -3.00
C SER A 88 -1.34 -1.21 -4.09
N VAL A 89 -1.32 -1.86 -5.26
CA VAL A 89 -0.48 -1.46 -6.39
C VAL A 89 -0.95 -0.12 -6.95
N PHE A 90 -2.26 0.07 -7.08
CA PHE A 90 -2.84 1.35 -7.51
C PHE A 90 -2.56 2.47 -6.51
N LEU A 91 -2.72 2.18 -5.21
CA LEU A 91 -2.51 3.16 -4.15
C LEU A 91 -1.02 3.56 -4.05
N TYR A 92 -0.11 2.59 -4.13
CA TYR A 92 1.33 2.87 -4.17
C TYR A 92 1.71 3.70 -5.39
N THR A 93 1.27 3.29 -6.59
CA THR A 93 1.56 3.99 -7.85
C THR A 93 1.05 5.44 -7.82
N GLY A 94 -0.18 5.65 -7.35
CA GLY A 94 -0.77 6.99 -7.21
C GLY A 94 0.00 7.84 -6.20
N THR A 95 0.38 7.27 -5.06
CA THR A 95 1.16 7.96 -4.02
C THR A 95 2.53 8.39 -4.56
N VAL A 96 3.20 7.51 -5.30
CA VAL A 96 4.49 7.79 -5.93
C VAL A 96 4.38 8.88 -7.00
N ALA A 97 3.35 8.82 -7.84
CA ALA A 97 3.11 9.83 -8.87
C ALA A 97 2.85 11.21 -8.23
N ALA A 98 2.00 11.24 -7.19
CA ALA A 98 1.67 12.47 -6.47
C ALA A 98 2.89 13.05 -5.72
N SER A 99 3.67 12.21 -5.04
CA SER A 99 4.87 12.66 -4.33
C SER A 99 5.97 13.14 -5.28
N THR A 100 6.13 12.48 -6.43
CA THR A 100 7.06 12.92 -7.48
C THR A 100 6.64 14.27 -8.07
N ALA A 101 5.36 14.45 -8.38
CA ALA A 101 4.83 15.72 -8.87
C ALA A 101 5.02 16.83 -7.83
N PHE A 102 4.78 16.53 -6.55
CA PHE A 102 5.03 17.46 -5.45
C PHE A 102 6.52 17.86 -5.35
N MET A 103 7.43 16.89 -5.40
CA MET A 103 8.88 17.16 -5.39
C MET A 103 9.34 17.98 -6.60
N LEU A 104 8.77 17.74 -7.79
CA LEU A 104 9.03 18.55 -8.99
C LEU A 104 8.63 20.02 -8.79
N VAL A 105 7.44 20.27 -8.24
CA VAL A 105 6.96 21.64 -7.97
C VAL A 105 7.84 22.35 -6.94
N MET A 106 8.34 21.61 -5.94
CA MET A 106 9.25 22.13 -4.90
C MET A 106 10.70 22.29 -5.41
N GLY A 107 11.00 21.95 -6.67
CA GLY A 107 12.34 22.00 -7.23
C GLY A 107 13.32 20.95 -6.67
N GLN A 108 12.81 19.95 -5.95
CA GLN A 108 13.60 18.90 -5.28
C GLN A 108 13.56 17.57 -6.03
N PHE A 109 13.66 17.63 -7.35
CA PHE A 109 13.57 16.44 -8.19
C PHE A 109 14.83 15.60 -8.14
N ASN A 110 14.68 14.32 -7.78
CA ASN A 110 15.78 13.36 -7.76
C ASN A 110 15.51 12.23 -8.77
N VAL A 111 16.27 12.24 -9.87
CA VAL A 111 16.16 11.26 -10.97
C VAL A 111 16.45 9.83 -10.49
N VAL A 112 17.43 9.66 -9.60
CA VAL A 112 17.80 8.33 -9.07
C VAL A 112 16.64 7.76 -8.26
N LEU A 113 16.03 8.59 -7.41
CA LEU A 113 14.85 8.19 -6.64
C LEU A 113 13.71 7.77 -7.58
N LEU A 114 13.43 8.57 -8.61
CA LEU A 114 12.39 8.27 -9.60
C LEU A 114 12.58 6.89 -10.26
N VAL A 115 13.81 6.57 -10.69
CA VAL A 115 14.11 5.29 -11.35
C VAL A 115 13.84 4.12 -10.41
N ILE A 116 14.22 4.23 -9.14
CA ILE A 116 13.94 3.21 -8.13
C ILE A 116 12.43 3.04 -7.95
N THR A 117 11.68 4.14 -7.83
CA THR A 117 10.24 4.04 -7.62
C THR A 117 9.50 3.49 -8.84
N LEU A 118 9.96 3.81 -10.05
CA LEU A 118 9.47 3.21 -11.29
C LEU A 118 9.70 1.69 -11.31
N ALA A 119 10.89 1.22 -10.89
CA ALA A 119 11.17 -0.21 -10.80
C ALA A 119 10.22 -0.91 -9.82
N ILE A 120 9.95 -0.29 -8.66
CA ILE A 120 9.01 -0.82 -7.65
C ILE A 120 7.59 -0.89 -8.22
N VAL A 121 7.14 0.14 -8.95
CA VAL A 121 5.83 0.14 -9.62
C VAL A 121 5.75 -0.95 -10.68
N MET A 122 6.80 -1.14 -11.50
CA MET A 122 6.82 -2.21 -12.50
C MET A 122 6.75 -3.61 -11.86
N LEU A 123 7.43 -3.81 -10.74
CA LEU A 123 7.33 -5.05 -9.95
C LEU A 123 5.92 -5.24 -9.40
N GLY A 124 5.31 -4.21 -8.81
CA GLY A 124 3.92 -4.28 -8.35
C GLY A 124 2.93 -4.60 -9.49
N TRP A 125 3.14 -4.02 -10.67
CA TRP A 125 2.30 -4.26 -11.84
C TRP A 125 2.46 -5.67 -12.42
N SER A 126 3.67 -6.22 -12.41
CA SER A 126 3.89 -7.61 -12.85
C SER A 126 3.19 -8.61 -11.92
N GLN A 127 3.13 -8.30 -10.62
CA GLN A 127 2.41 -9.10 -9.62
C GLN A 127 0.89 -8.92 -9.66
N MET A 128 0.35 -7.95 -10.39
CA MET A 128 -1.09 -7.66 -10.40
C MET A 128 -1.94 -8.84 -10.91
N ARG A 129 -1.36 -9.71 -11.75
CA ARG A 129 -2.00 -10.97 -12.19
C ARG A 129 -2.00 -12.07 -11.13
N ASN A 130 -1.05 -12.02 -10.19
CA ASN A 130 -0.87 -13.00 -9.12
C ASN A 130 -1.64 -12.62 -7.84
N LEU A 131 -2.03 -11.36 -7.70
CA LEU A 131 -2.82 -10.80 -6.59
C LEU A 131 -4.32 -11.20 -6.69
N GLY A 132 -4.62 -12.45 -7.06
CA GLY A 132 -5.95 -13.00 -7.32
C GLY A 132 -6.84 -13.06 -6.11
#